data_AF-X0X525-F1
#
_entry.id   AF-X0X525-F1
#
_cell.length_a   1.000
_cell.length_b   1.000
_cell.length_c   1.000
_cell.angle_alpha   90.00
_cell.angle_beta   90.00
_cell.angle_gamma   90.00
#
_symmetry.space_group_name_H-M   'P 1'
#
loop_
_entity.id
_entity.type
_entity.pdbx_description
1 polymer ?
#
loop_
_entity_poly.entity_id
_entity_poly.type
_entity_poly.pdbx_seq_one_letter_code
_entity_poly.pdbx_strand_id
1 'polypeptide(L)' 'YKAVYLGAIGGAGALISKSIKKAEVVAYEDLGAEALRRLEVEDFPVTVINDVYGGDLYEEGKAKYRVKAS' A
#
# COMPACT_ATOMS: atom_id res chain seq x y z
N TYR A 1 18.61 6.31 6.63
CA TYR A 1 17.29 6.85 6.25
C TYR A 1 16.22 6.24 7.14
N LYS A 2 15.18 6.98 7.53
CA LYS A 2 14.04 6.47 8.33
C LYS A 2 12.77 6.63 7.49
N ALA A 3 12.06 5.54 7.20
CA ALA A 3 10.85 5.53 6.38
C ALA A 3 9.90 4.43 6.87
N VAL A 4 8.62 4.55 6.50
CA VAL A 4 7.57 3.57 6.79
C VAL A 4 7.02 3.03 5.47
N TYR A 5 6.79 1.73 5.38
CA TYR A 5 6.08 1.11 4.26
C TYR A 5 4.64 0.83 4.65
N LEU A 6 3.70 1.42 3.90
CA LEU A 6 2.26 1.29 4.11
C LEU A 6 1.67 0.34 3.06
N GLY A 7 1.08 -0.75 3.53
CA GLY A 7 0.39 -1.73 2.69
C GLY A 7 -1.11 -1.47 2.66
N ALA A 8 -1.66 -1.29 1.46
CA ALA A 8 -3.11 -1.32 1.23
C ALA A 8 -3.57 -2.77 0.98
N ILE A 9 -4.85 -3.06 1.25
CA ILE A 9 -5.39 -4.40 1.03
C ILE A 9 -5.55 -4.68 -0.47
N GLY A 10 -4.81 -5.66 -0.97
CA GLY A 10 -4.89 -6.13 -2.36
C GLY A 10 -6.29 -6.64 -2.70
N GLY A 11 -6.78 -6.29 -3.90
CA GLY A 11 -8.12 -6.66 -4.38
C GLY A 11 -9.26 -5.75 -3.88
N ALA A 12 -9.03 -4.86 -2.91
CA ALA A 12 -10.05 -3.97 -2.35
C ALA A 12 -10.18 -2.62 -3.09
N GLY A 13 -9.72 -2.51 -4.33
CA GLY A 13 -9.62 -1.24 -5.06
C GLY A 13 -10.93 -0.45 -5.15
N ALA A 14 -12.08 -1.12 -5.35
CA ALA A 14 -13.38 -0.47 -5.41
C ALA A 14 -13.88 0.09 -4.06
N LEU A 15 -13.40 -0.45 -2.94
CA LEU A 15 -13.69 0.09 -1.62
C LEU A 15 -12.71 1.21 -1.27
N ILE A 16 -11.43 1.02 -1.56
CA ILE A 16 -10.36 2.00 -1.34
C ILE A 16 -10.61 3.28 -2.16
N SER A 17 -11.17 3.17 -3.36
CA SER A 17 -11.48 4.35 -4.19
C SER A 17 -12.46 5.31 -3.53
N LYS A 18 -13.27 4.86 -2.55
CA LYS A 18 -14.16 5.73 -1.77
C LYS A 18 -13.41 6.70 -0.86
N SER A 19 -12.16 6.39 -0.50
CA SER A 19 -11.28 7.26 0.29
C SER A 19 -10.58 8.32 -0.57
N ILE A 20 -10.69 8.27 -1.91
CA ILE A 20 -10.06 9.23 -2.82
C ILE A 20 -11.00 10.43 -3.04
N LYS A 21 -10.53 11.62 -2.66
CA LYS A 21 -11.25 12.90 -2.83
C LYS A 21 -10.92 13.60 -4.13
N LYS A 22 -9.69 13.43 -4.62
CA LYS A 22 -9.21 14.00 -5.87
C LYS A 22 -8.17 13.09 -6.52
N ALA A 23 -8.18 13.03 -7.86
CA ALA A 23 -7.17 12.32 -8.63
C ALA A 23 -6.80 13.16 -9.87
N GLU A 24 -5.52 13.53 -9.97
CA GLU A 24 -5.01 14.37 -11.07
C GLU A 24 -3.80 13.70 -11.70
N VAL A 25 -3.77 13.60 -13.03
CA VAL A 25 -2.57 13.20 -13.77
C VAL A 25 -1.60 14.38 -13.73
N VAL A 26 -0.37 14.12 -13.27
CA VAL A 26 0.68 15.15 -13.16
C VAL A 26 1.78 14.99 -14.20
N ALA A 27 1.95 13.80 -14.78
CA ALA A 27 2.91 13.52 -15.85
C ALA A 27 2.57 12.21 -16.59
N TYR A 28 3.06 12.09 -17.83
CA TYR A 28 3.00 10.87 -18.65
C TYR A 28 1.57 10.36 -18.91
N GLU A 29 0.68 11.26 -19.36
CA GLU A 29 -0.74 10.96 -19.60
C GLU A 29 -0.95 9.82 -20.61
N ASP A 30 -0.05 9.69 -21.58
CA ASP A 30 -0.02 8.63 -22.58
C ASP A 30 0.11 7.22 -21.99
N LEU A 31 0.65 7.10 -20.76
CA LEU A 31 0.76 5.82 -20.05
C LEU A 31 -0.56 5.36 -19.42
N GLY A 32 -1.67 6.09 -19.54
CA GLY A 32 -2.97 5.61 -19.08
C GLY A 32 -3.00 5.31 -17.58
N ALA A 33 -3.27 4.05 -17.19
CA ALA A 33 -3.41 3.65 -15.79
C ALA A 33 -2.09 3.78 -14.99
N GLU A 34 -0.96 3.74 -15.69
CA GLU A 34 0.39 3.81 -15.15
C GLU A 34 0.91 5.27 -15.05
N ALA A 35 0.17 6.25 -15.56
CA ALA A 35 0.52 7.66 -15.46
C ALA A 35 0.70 8.12 -14.00
N LEU A 36 1.62 9.07 -13.78
CA LEU A 36 1.87 9.61 -12.45
C LEU A 36 0.66 10.43 -11.99
N ARG A 37 0.08 10.08 -10.84
CA ARG A 37 -1.12 10.71 -10.29
C ARG A 37 -0.87 11.32 -8.92
N ARG A 38 -1.36 12.54 -8.73
CA ARG A 38 -1.53 13.14 -7.40
C ARG A 38 -2.93 12.75 -6.90
N LEU A 39 -2.97 12.09 -5.75
CA LEU A 39 -4.21 11.71 -5.09
C LEU A 39 -4.36 12.53 -3.80
N GLU A 40 -5.55 13.08 -3.59
CA GLU A 40 -5.98 13.59 -2.28
C GLU A 40 -6.88 12.53 -1.65
N VAL A 41 -6.57 12.12 -0.42
CA VAL A 41 -7.25 11.02 0.25
C VAL A 41 -7.64 11.40 1.68
N GLU A 42 -8.76 10.87 2.14
CA GLU A 42 -9.25 10.97 3.52
C GLU A 42 -9.61 9.57 4.00
N ASP A 43 -9.23 9.22 5.21
CA ASP A 43 -9.46 7.88 5.79
C ASP A 43 -9.02 6.74 4.86
N PHE A 44 -7.82 6.85 4.29
CA PHE A 44 -7.26 5.85 3.38
C PHE A 44 -6.77 4.61 4.16
N PRO A 45 -7.37 3.43 3.96
CA PRO A 45 -7.11 2.27 4.81
C PRO A 45 -5.79 1.59 4.45
N VAL A 46 -4.78 1.73 5.32
CA VAL A 46 -3.46 1.11 5.17
C VAL A 46 -2.93 0.59 6.50
N THR A 47 -2.01 -0.38 6.41
CA THR A 47 -1.30 -0.96 7.54
C THR A 47 0.19 -0.64 7.45
N VAL A 48 0.83 -0.32 8.56
CA VAL A 48 2.30 -0.26 8.65
C VAL A 48 2.86 -1.67 8.53
N ILE A 49 3.52 -1.95 7.42
CA ILE A 49 4.12 -3.26 7.15
C ILE A 49 5.59 -3.29 7.57
N ASN A 50 6.34 -2.22 7.26
CA ASN A 50 7.70 -2.01 7.77
C ASN A 50 7.76 -0.70 8.54
N ASP A 51 8.27 -0.77 9.77
CA ASP A 51 8.45 0.40 10.63
C ASP A 51 9.87 0.98 10.54
N VAL A 52 10.11 2.07 11.28
CA VAL A 52 11.42 2.76 11.33
C VAL A 52 12.42 2.09 12.28
N TYR A 53 12.04 1.02 12.98
CA TYR A 53 12.81 0.32 14.00
C TYR A 53 13.36 -1.02 13.51
N GLY A 54 12.98 -1.44 12.29
CA GLY A 54 13.39 -2.71 11.69
C GLY A 54 12.33 -3.81 11.77
N GLY A 55 11.10 -3.49 12.19
CA GLY A 55 9.97 -4.42 12.15
C GLY A 55 9.52 -4.71 10.71
N ASP A 56 9.10 -5.96 10.47
CA ASP A 56 8.60 -6.44 9.18
C ASP A 56 7.48 -7.47 9.39
N LEU A 57 6.23 -7.04 9.13
CA LEU A 57 5.06 -7.89 9.30
C LEU A 57 5.03 -9.10 8.34
N TYR A 58 5.68 -9.04 7.18
CA TYR A 58 5.74 -10.17 6.28
C TYR A 58 6.67 -11.27 6.82
N GLU A 59 7.83 -10.89 7.37
CA GLU A 59 8.75 -11.85 7.98
C GLU A 59 8.17 -12.44 9.27
N GLU A 60 7.57 -11.62 10.13
CA GLU A 60 6.87 -12.07 11.32
C GLU A 60 5.71 -13.02 10.98
N GLY A 61 4.90 -12.67 9.99
CA GLY A 61 3.80 -13.49 9.52
C GLY A 61 4.26 -14.84 8.98
N LYS A 62 5.30 -14.86 8.12
CA LYS A 62 5.90 -16.11 7.64
C LYS A 62 6.43 -16.95 8.81
N ALA A 63 7.17 -16.35 9.74
CA ALA A 63 7.72 -17.07 10.89
C ALA A 63 6.63 -17.71 11.75
N LYS A 64 5.51 -17.01 11.95
CA LYS A 64 4.38 -17.46 12.79
C LYS A 64 3.51 -18.53 12.15
N TYR A 65 3.26 -18.45 10.84
CA TYR A 65 2.24 -19.27 10.18
C TYR A 65 2.80 -20.29 9.19
N ARG A 66 4.12 -20.31 8.95
CA ARG A 66 4.74 -21.32 8.08
C ARG A 66 4.59 -22.72 8.69
N VAL A 67 3.73 -23.53 8.10
CA VAL A 67 3.66 -24.96 8.35
C VAL A 67 4.94 -25.60 7.80
N LYS A 68 5.67 -26.35 8.63
CA LYS A 68 6.79 -27.16 8.12
C LYS A 68 6.19 -28.26 7.25
N ALA A 69 6.61 -28.31 5.98
CA ALA A 69 6.30 -29.46 5.14
C ALA A 69 6.95 -30.70 5.75
N SER A 70 6.14 -31.74 5.98
CA SER A 70 6.57 -33.07 6.40
C SER A 70 7.22 -33.84 5.26
#